data_AF-A0A7X8K2L4-F1
#
_entry.id   AF-A0A7X8K2L4-F1
#
_cell.length_a   1.000
_cell.length_b   1.000
_cell.length_c   1.000
_cell.angle_alpha   90.00
_cell.angle_beta   90.00
_cell.angle_gamma   90.00
#
_symmetry.space_group_name_H-M   'P 1'
#
loop_
_entity.id
_entity.type
_entity.pdbx_description
1 polymer ?
#
loop_
_entity_poly.entity_id
_entity_poly.type
_entity_poly.pdbx_seq_one_letter_code
_entity_poly.pdbx_strand_id
1 'polypeptide(L)'
;RIYDKALEQGQTTPWIRIEMEIRDERAQSLQDILLFETQIGQVFAKIINNYIRFLEPNEDKNRSRWPTAAWWDNLIGEIGKISLTRKPEDRTVEDVRSWVKQQVGPSLAVLVIADDGALDDIIRTIMEGKTRLKDKHMRILSNKGRQRDSCPEGFERV
;
A
#
# COMPACT_ATOMS: atom_id res chain seq x y z
N ARG A 1 -0.19 6.85 -21.53
CA ARG A 1 1.23 7.22 -21.75
C ARG A 1 2.11 6.03 -21.40
N ILE A 2 3.13 5.72 -22.22
CA ILE A 2 4.16 4.71 -21.92
C ILE A 2 5.50 5.39 -22.16
N TYR A 3 6.39 5.41 -21.15
CA TYR A 3 7.65 6.14 -21.25
C TYR A 3 8.72 5.60 -20.27
N ASP A 4 9.98 5.92 -20.54
CA ASP A 4 11.11 5.60 -19.66
C ASP A 4 11.18 6.60 -18.49
N LYS A 5 10.75 6.14 -17.31
CA LYS A 5 10.76 6.93 -16.10
C LYS A 5 12.15 7.03 -15.47
N ALA A 6 13.00 6.03 -15.70
CA ALA A 6 14.37 6.08 -15.20
C ALA A 6 15.10 7.26 -15.81
N LEU A 7 15.01 7.39 -17.14
CA LEU A 7 15.61 8.49 -17.88
C LEU A 7 15.04 9.85 -17.45
N GLU A 8 13.71 9.96 -17.29
CA GLU A 8 13.07 11.21 -16.83
C GLU A 8 13.57 11.65 -15.44
N GLN A 9 13.92 10.70 -14.58
CA GLN A 9 14.35 10.95 -13.19
C GLN A 9 15.87 10.91 -13.01
N GLY A 10 16.65 10.77 -14.09
CA GLY A 10 18.10 10.64 -14.04
C GLY A 10 18.60 9.39 -13.31
N GLN A 11 17.79 8.33 -13.28
CA GLN A 11 18.10 7.06 -12.63
C GLN A 11 18.68 6.06 -13.65
N THR A 12 19.56 5.17 -13.19
CA THR A 12 20.18 4.14 -14.03
C THR A 12 19.43 2.81 -14.00
N THR A 13 18.57 2.59 -13.00
CA THR A 13 17.78 1.36 -12.87
C THR A 13 16.63 1.36 -13.86
N PRO A 14 16.44 0.30 -14.69
CA PRO A 14 15.35 0.25 -15.67
C PRO A 14 13.98 0.47 -15.03
N TRP A 15 13.26 1.50 -15.51
CA TRP A 15 11.94 1.85 -14.99
C TRP A 15 11.06 2.37 -16.11
N ILE A 16 10.24 1.49 -16.68
CA ILE A 16 9.20 1.89 -17.62
C ILE A 16 7.91 2.17 -16.85
N ARG A 17 7.23 3.25 -17.21
CA ARG A 17 5.94 3.60 -16.63
C ARG A 17 4.83 3.62 -17.67
N ILE A 18 3.73 2.97 -17.30
CA ILE A 18 2.47 2.99 -18.03
C ILE A 18 1.46 3.78 -17.19
N GLU A 19 0.92 4.85 -17.77
CA GLU A 19 -0.07 5.71 -17.14
C GLU A 19 -1.32 5.81 -18.01
N MET A 20 -2.47 5.81 -17.35
CA MET A 20 -3.76 6.02 -17.97
C MET A 20 -4.39 7.27 -17.37
N GLU A 21 -4.87 8.15 -18.23
CA GLU A 21 -5.57 9.36 -17.84
C GLU A 21 -7.01 9.24 -18.31
N ILE A 22 -7.95 9.33 -17.38
CA ILE A 22 -9.38 9.19 -17.64
C ILE A 22 -10.06 10.44 -17.07
N ARG A 23 -10.94 11.05 -17.86
CA ARG A 23 -11.62 12.31 -17.53
C ARG A 23 -13.12 12.18 -17.74
N ASP A 24 -13.86 13.13 -17.18
CA ASP A 24 -15.29 13.35 -17.39
C ASP A 24 -16.13 12.08 -17.11
N GLU A 25 -17.12 11.80 -17.96
CA GLU A 25 -18.04 10.66 -17.81
C GLU A 25 -17.30 9.31 -17.71
N ARG A 26 -16.18 9.13 -18.42
CA ARG A 26 -15.39 7.90 -18.34
C ARG A 26 -14.76 7.70 -16.96
N ALA A 27 -14.41 8.79 -16.28
CA ALA A 27 -13.85 8.71 -14.94
C ALA A 27 -14.94 8.31 -13.93
N GLN A 28 -16.15 8.82 -14.10
CA GLN A 28 -17.32 8.42 -13.31
C GLN A 28 -17.65 6.94 -13.52
N SER A 29 -17.72 6.48 -14.77
CA SER A 29 -17.95 5.06 -15.06
C SER A 29 -16.88 4.15 -14.47
N LEU A 30 -15.61 4.56 -14.50
CA LEU A 30 -14.55 3.80 -13.85
C LEU A 30 -14.73 3.77 -12.32
N GLN A 31 -15.10 4.89 -11.71
CA GLN A 31 -15.39 4.94 -10.27
C GLN A 31 -16.48 3.93 -9.90
N ASP A 32 -17.57 3.86 -10.66
CA ASP A 32 -18.66 2.91 -10.43
C ASP A 32 -18.18 1.45 -10.51
N ILE A 33 -17.31 1.13 -11.46
CA ILE A 33 -16.70 -0.20 -11.58
C ILE A 33 -15.82 -0.51 -10.35
N LEU A 34 -15.01 0.45 -9.91
CA LEU A 34 -14.08 0.28 -8.79
C LEU A 34 -14.79 0.23 -7.42
N LEU A 35 -16.06 0.63 -7.32
CA LEU A 35 -16.86 0.42 -6.10
C LEU A 35 -17.12 -1.07 -5.83
N PHE A 36 -17.16 -1.90 -6.87
CA PHE A 36 -17.51 -3.32 -6.76
C PHE A 36 -16.36 -4.27 -7.13
N GLU A 37 -15.35 -3.80 -7.85
CA GLU A 37 -14.16 -4.58 -8.23
C GLU A 37 -12.98 -4.27 -7.32
N THR A 38 -12.44 -5.29 -6.67
CA THR A 38 -11.27 -5.16 -5.77
C THR A 38 -9.95 -5.35 -6.51
N GLN A 39 -9.99 -5.98 -7.69
CA GLN A 39 -8.83 -6.26 -8.52
C GLN A 39 -8.59 -5.14 -9.53
N ILE A 40 -8.09 -4.00 -9.04
CA ILE A 40 -7.79 -2.83 -9.90
C ILE A 40 -6.85 -3.16 -11.05
N GLY A 41 -5.89 -4.08 -10.86
CA GLY A 41 -4.99 -4.56 -11.90
C GLY A 41 -5.73 -5.16 -13.09
N GLN A 42 -6.80 -5.95 -12.85
CA GLN A 42 -7.63 -6.53 -13.90
C GLN A 42 -8.37 -5.46 -14.70
N VAL A 43 -8.94 -4.46 -14.02
CA VAL A 43 -9.64 -3.35 -14.68
C VAL A 43 -8.67 -2.58 -15.58
N PHE A 44 -7.50 -2.24 -15.05
CA PHE A 44 -6.46 -1.52 -15.78
C PHE A 44 -5.95 -2.31 -16.99
N ALA A 45 -5.65 -3.60 -16.81
CA ALA A 45 -5.22 -4.52 -17.86
C ALA A 45 -6.24 -4.59 -19.01
N LYS A 46 -7.52 -4.76 -18.69
CA LYS A 46 -8.61 -4.80 -19.68
C LYS A 46 -8.72 -3.50 -20.47
N ILE A 47 -8.68 -2.35 -19.78
CA ILE A 47 -8.78 -1.06 -20.45
C ILE A 47 -7.57 -0.88 -21.39
N ILE A 48 -6.34 -1.11 -20.94
CA ILE A 48 -5.16 -1.00 -21.80
C ILE A 48 -5.29 -1.90 -23.03
N ASN A 49 -5.61 -3.18 -22.83
CA ASN A 49 -5.65 -4.16 -23.92
C ASN A 49 -6.75 -3.85 -24.95
N ASN A 50 -7.81 -3.13 -24.55
CA ASN A 50 -8.85 -2.65 -25.44
C ASN A 50 -8.37 -1.50 -26.34
N TYR A 51 -7.46 -0.64 -25.85
CA TYR A 51 -6.96 0.51 -26.60
C TYR A 51 -5.67 0.23 -27.37
N ILE A 52 -4.78 -0.60 -26.83
CA ILE A 52 -3.47 -0.91 -27.40
C ILE A 52 -3.23 -2.41 -27.27
N ARG A 53 -2.85 -3.03 -28.38
CA ARG A 53 -2.42 -4.43 -28.44
C ARG A 53 -1.25 -4.54 -29.40
N PHE A 54 -0.13 -5.09 -28.93
CA PHE A 54 1.03 -5.38 -29.78
C PHE A 54 0.85 -6.74 -30.43
N LEU A 55 1.22 -6.85 -31.70
CA LEU A 55 0.93 -8.03 -32.53
C LEU A 55 2.24 -8.62 -33.03
N GLU A 56 2.28 -9.94 -33.20
CA GLU A 56 3.31 -10.58 -34.02
C GLU A 56 2.91 -10.50 -35.50
N PRO A 57 3.83 -10.16 -36.41
CA PRO A 57 3.59 -10.21 -37.84
C PRO A 57 3.11 -11.57 -38.31
N ASN A 58 2.10 -11.57 -39.18
CA ASN A 58 1.53 -12.76 -39.81
C ASN A 58 1.29 -12.50 -41.30
N GLU A 59 1.09 -13.55 -42.09
CA GLU A 59 0.82 -13.50 -43.52
C GLU A 59 -0.61 -13.00 -43.85
N ASP A 60 -1.55 -13.06 -42.90
CA ASP A 60 -2.92 -12.54 -43.11
C ASP A 60 -2.90 -11.02 -43.34
N LYS A 61 -3.62 -10.54 -44.36
CA LYS A 61 -3.76 -9.10 -44.64
C LYS A 61 -4.54 -8.37 -43.54
N ASN A 62 -5.42 -9.07 -42.82
CA ASN A 62 -6.23 -8.52 -41.75
C ASN A 62 -5.49 -8.59 -40.40
N ARG A 63 -4.96 -7.45 -39.97
CA ARG A 63 -4.22 -7.30 -38.70
C ARG A 63 -5.03 -7.63 -37.46
N SER A 64 -6.37 -7.60 -37.49
CA SER A 64 -7.16 -7.94 -36.29
C SER A 64 -7.01 -9.40 -35.88
N ARG A 65 -6.72 -10.28 -36.86
CA ARG A 65 -6.51 -11.72 -36.68
C ARG A 65 -5.08 -12.07 -36.29
N TRP A 66 -4.18 -11.10 -36.30
CA TRP A 66 -2.80 -11.37 -35.92
C TRP A 66 -2.74 -11.75 -34.44
N PRO A 67 -1.90 -12.72 -34.10
CA PRO A 67 -1.68 -13.10 -32.71
C PRO A 67 -1.07 -11.93 -31.96
N THR A 68 -1.43 -11.82 -30.69
CA THR A 68 -0.83 -10.85 -29.78
C THR A 68 0.65 -11.21 -29.54
N ALA A 69 1.50 -10.21 -29.41
CA ALA A 69 2.90 -10.40 -29.07
C ALA A 69 3.04 -11.07 -27.70
N ALA A 70 3.85 -12.12 -27.59
CA ALA A 70 3.93 -12.93 -26.38
C ALA A 70 4.39 -12.12 -25.15
N TRP A 71 5.30 -11.16 -25.36
CA TRP A 71 5.76 -10.26 -24.29
C TRP A 71 4.63 -9.33 -23.80
N TRP A 72 3.69 -8.95 -24.68
CA TRP A 72 2.57 -8.10 -24.32
C TRP A 72 1.52 -8.87 -23.53
N ASP A 73 1.17 -10.08 -23.97
CA ASP A 73 0.25 -10.95 -23.22
C ASP A 73 0.78 -11.25 -21.82
N ASN A 74 2.08 -11.53 -21.69
CA ASN A 74 2.73 -11.73 -20.39
C ASN A 74 2.65 -10.47 -19.51
N LEU A 75 2.94 -9.29 -20.08
CA LEU A 75 2.87 -8.02 -19.35
C LEU A 75 1.44 -7.74 -18.84
N ILE A 76 0.43 -7.88 -19.70
CA ILE A 76 -0.97 -7.66 -19.34
C ILE A 76 -1.42 -8.68 -18.28
N GLY A 77 -0.99 -9.93 -18.40
CA GLY A 77 -1.26 -10.98 -17.40
C GLY A 77 -0.68 -10.66 -16.02
N GLU A 78 0.55 -10.16 -15.94
CA GLU A 78 1.17 -9.75 -14.67
C GLU A 78 0.51 -8.49 -14.08
N ILE A 79 0.17 -7.50 -14.92
CA ILE A 79 -0.57 -6.31 -14.49
C ILE A 79 -1.91 -6.69 -13.87
N GLY A 80 -2.61 -7.67 -14.43
CA GLY A 80 -3.88 -8.17 -13.92
C GLY A 80 -3.84 -8.65 -12.46
N LYS A 81 -2.66 -9.06 -11.97
CA LYS A 81 -2.47 -9.57 -10.60
C LYS A 81 -2.23 -8.47 -9.57
N ILE A 82 -2.03 -7.22 -10.00
CA ILE A 82 -1.68 -6.11 -9.12
C ILE A 82 -2.91 -5.68 -8.29
N SER A 83 -2.73 -5.55 -6.98
CA SER A 83 -3.71 -5.00 -6.05
C SER A 83 -3.27 -3.62 -5.54
N LEU A 84 -4.26 -2.78 -5.21
CA LEU A 84 -3.98 -1.49 -4.59
C LEU A 84 -3.58 -1.72 -3.12
N THR A 85 -2.29 -1.66 -2.82
CA THR A 85 -1.83 -1.74 -1.43
C THR A 85 -1.94 -0.35 -0.81
N ARG A 86 -2.81 -0.20 0.20
CA ARG A 86 -2.80 1.00 1.05
C ARG A 86 -1.54 0.93 1.92
N LYS A 87 -0.74 1.99 1.92
CA LYS A 87 0.36 2.11 2.89
C LYS A 87 -0.25 1.96 4.29
N PRO A 88 0.19 0.99 5.11
CA PRO A 88 -0.35 0.81 6.45
C PRO A 88 -0.14 2.11 7.22
N GLU A 89 -1.19 2.58 7.92
CA GLU A 89 -1.08 3.73 8.79
C GLU A 89 -0.05 3.45 9.89
N ASP A 90 0.76 4.45 10.23
CA ASP A 90 1.68 4.33 11.37
C ASP A 90 0.84 4.12 12.64
N ARG A 91 1.20 3.12 13.45
CA ARG A 91 0.50 2.82 14.71
C ARG A 91 0.39 4.07 15.59
N THR A 92 -0.71 4.22 16.30
CA THR A 92 -0.83 5.24 17.34
C THR A 92 -0.15 4.79 18.64
N VAL A 93 0.06 5.71 19.57
CA VAL A 93 0.54 5.36 20.92
C VAL A 93 -0.45 4.43 21.62
N GLU A 94 -1.75 4.57 21.37
CA GLU A 94 -2.78 3.71 21.96
C GLU A 94 -2.73 2.29 21.37
N ASP A 95 -2.45 2.14 20.07
CA ASP A 95 -2.22 0.82 19.46
C ASP A 95 -1.00 0.12 20.07
N VAL A 96 0.09 0.86 20.32
CA VAL A 96 1.27 0.32 21.00
C VAL A 96 0.93 -0.08 22.43
N ARG A 97 0.16 0.73 23.17
CA ARG A 97 -0.28 0.41 24.54
C ARG A 97 -1.13 -0.86 24.56
N SER A 98 -2.11 -0.98 23.66
CA SER A 98 -2.97 -2.15 23.55
C SER A 98 -2.16 -3.40 23.22
N TRP A 99 -1.23 -3.29 22.25
CA TRP A 99 -0.33 -4.39 21.90
C TRP A 99 0.57 -4.80 23.07
N VAL A 100 1.16 -3.86 23.81
CA VAL A 100 1.96 -4.17 25.01
C VAL A 100 1.09 -4.90 26.04
N LYS A 101 -0.12 -4.42 26.31
CA LYS A 101 -1.03 -5.05 27.28
C LYS A 101 -1.39 -6.48 26.87
N GLN A 102 -1.73 -6.71 25.60
CA GLN A 102 -2.22 -8.00 25.12
C GLN A 102 -1.10 -9.01 24.86
N GLN A 103 0.02 -8.58 24.28
CA GLN A 103 1.06 -9.47 23.78
C GLN A 103 2.26 -9.55 24.73
N VAL A 104 2.63 -8.44 25.37
CA VAL A 104 3.83 -8.36 26.22
C VAL A 104 3.48 -8.52 27.70
N GLY A 105 2.29 -8.08 28.11
CA GLY A 105 1.80 -8.12 29.49
C GLY A 105 1.97 -9.47 30.19
N PRO A 106 1.56 -10.61 29.58
CA PRO A 106 1.77 -11.92 30.19
C PRO A 106 3.24 -12.25 30.45
N SER A 107 4.15 -11.88 29.55
CA SER A 107 5.59 -12.11 29.73
C SER A 107 6.17 -11.24 30.85
N LEU A 108 5.74 -9.98 30.95
CA LEU A 108 6.13 -9.11 32.06
C LEU A 108 5.65 -9.67 33.40
N ALA A 109 4.41 -10.18 33.47
CA ALA A 109 3.89 -10.78 34.68
C ALA A 109 4.71 -12.00 35.13
N VAL A 110 5.16 -12.85 34.19
CA VAL A 110 6.06 -13.98 34.48
C VAL A 110 7.37 -13.49 35.10
N LEU A 111 7.99 -12.45 34.55
CA LEU A 111 9.23 -11.90 35.10
C LEU A 111 9.03 -11.36 36.52
N VAL A 112 7.98 -10.57 36.75
CA VAL A 112 7.66 -10.04 38.09
C VAL A 112 7.45 -11.16 39.10
N ILE A 113 6.76 -12.23 38.73
CA ILE A 113 6.53 -13.37 39.63
C ILE A 113 7.83 -14.14 39.90
N ALA A 114 8.66 -14.34 38.88
CA ALA A 114 9.94 -15.05 39.01
C ALA A 114 10.95 -14.29 39.89
N ASP A 115 10.89 -12.95 39.86
CA ASP A 115 11.77 -12.06 40.61
C ASP A 115 11.15 -11.57 41.94
N ASP A 116 10.18 -12.32 42.49
CA ASP A 116 9.50 -12.02 43.77
C ASP A 116 8.93 -10.59 43.89
N GLY A 117 8.43 -10.04 42.78
CA GLY A 117 7.86 -8.70 42.70
C GLY A 117 8.85 -7.59 42.35
N ALA A 118 10.14 -7.90 42.19
CA ALA A 118 11.14 -6.91 41.79
C ALA A 118 10.90 -6.45 40.33
N LEU A 119 11.18 -5.16 40.07
CA LEU A 119 10.95 -4.53 38.75
C LEU A 119 12.25 -4.04 38.09
N ASP A 120 13.40 -4.16 38.77
CA ASP A 120 14.66 -3.56 38.34
C ASP A 120 15.08 -4.05 36.95
N ASP A 121 14.93 -5.33 36.68
CA ASP A 121 15.28 -5.96 35.41
C ASP A 121 14.35 -5.53 34.26
N ILE A 122 13.06 -5.32 34.56
CA ILE A 122 12.08 -4.78 33.60
C ILE A 122 12.42 -3.34 33.26
N ILE A 123 12.72 -2.51 34.27
CA ILE A 123 13.09 -1.10 34.08
C ILE A 123 14.40 -1.00 33.28
N ARG A 124 15.39 -1.83 33.59
CA ARG A 124 16.66 -1.90 32.84
C ARG A 124 16.40 -2.24 31.37
N THR A 125 15.57 -3.24 31.11
CA THR A 125 15.19 -3.64 29.74
C THR A 125 14.53 -2.49 28.96
N ILE A 126 13.66 -1.71 29.61
CA ILE A 126 13.03 -0.52 28.99
C ILE A 126 14.08 0.54 28.64
N MET A 127 15.02 0.80 29.56
CA MET A 127 16.09 1.79 29.35
C MET A 127 17.02 1.39 28.21
N GLU A 128 17.40 0.12 28.13
CA GLU A 128 18.17 -0.43 27.02
C GLU A 128 17.39 -0.33 25.69
N GLY A 129 16.09 -0.61 25.74
CA GLY A 129 15.18 -0.49 24.58
C GLY A 129 15.12 0.92 23.99
N LYS A 130 15.28 1.98 24.80
CA LYS A 130 15.31 3.38 24.34
C LYS A 130 16.42 3.63 23.31
N THR A 131 17.58 2.98 23.47
CA THR A 131 18.72 3.13 22.55
C THR A 131 18.45 2.51 21.17
N ARG A 132 17.44 1.64 21.07
CA ARG A 132 17.08 0.88 19.86
C ARG A 132 15.87 1.46 19.14
N LEU A 133 15.42 2.67 19.52
CA LEU A 133 14.32 3.34 18.83
C LEU A 133 14.72 3.65 17.37
N LYS A 134 13.79 3.38 16.44
CA LYS A 134 13.95 3.62 15.00
C LYS A 134 12.97 4.70 14.56
N ASP A 135 13.14 5.24 13.34
CA ASP A 135 12.28 6.29 12.79
C ASP A 135 10.79 6.00 12.90
N LYS A 136 10.39 4.73 12.69
CA LYS A 136 8.99 4.32 12.87
C LYS A 136 8.49 4.58 14.29
N HIS A 137 9.29 4.34 15.33
CA HIS A 137 8.91 4.61 16.72
C HIS A 137 8.84 6.13 16.97
N MET A 138 9.73 6.90 16.37
CA MET A 138 9.71 8.37 16.48
C MET A 138 8.46 8.97 15.84
N ARG A 139 7.98 8.40 14.71
CA ARG A 139 6.72 8.80 14.07
C ARG A 139 5.50 8.57 14.98
N ILE A 140 5.45 7.43 15.68
CA ILE A 140 4.39 7.14 16.66
C ILE A 140 4.38 8.21 17.76
N LEU A 141 5.57 8.61 18.24
CA LEU A 141 5.71 9.64 19.27
C LEU A 141 5.33 11.05 18.78
N SER A 142 5.68 11.42 17.54
CA SER A 142 5.31 12.72 16.97
C SER A 142 3.81 12.86 16.69
N ASN A 143 3.13 11.77 16.36
CA ASN A 143 1.69 11.77 16.07
C ASN A 143 0.82 12.02 17.32
N LYS A 144 1.38 11.87 18.53
CA LYS A 144 0.72 12.16 19.82
C LYS A 144 0.25 13.62 19.96
N GLY A 145 0.82 14.55 19.19
CA GLY A 145 0.48 15.98 19.22
C GLY A 145 -0.66 16.40 18.29
N ARG A 146 -0.99 15.62 17.25
CA ARG A 146 -1.99 16.00 16.23
C ARG A 146 -3.42 15.55 16.53
N GLN A 147 -3.61 14.55 17.39
CA GLN A 147 -4.93 13.98 17.69
C GLN A 147 -5.75 14.76 18.74
N ARG A 148 -5.26 15.90 19.27
CA ARG A 148 -6.06 16.73 20.17
C ARG A 148 -7.01 17.70 19.46
N ASP A 149 -6.80 17.97 18.18
CA ASP A 149 -7.57 18.96 17.43
C ASP A 149 -8.25 18.33 16.20
N SER A 150 -9.27 17.50 16.42
CA SER A 150 -10.28 17.24 15.37
C SER A 150 -11.51 16.53 15.95
N CYS A 151 -12.43 17.32 16.50
CA CYS A 151 -13.86 17.03 16.44
C CYS A 151 -14.61 18.38 16.45
N PRO A 152 -15.14 18.87 15.33
CA PRO A 152 -16.26 19.78 15.38
C PRO A 152 -17.50 18.95 15.68
N GLU A 153 -18.12 19.25 16.81
CA GLU A 153 -19.50 18.87 17.12
C GLU A 153 -20.43 19.34 15.99
N GLY A 154 -21.38 18.51 15.59
CA GLY A 154 -22.52 18.94 14.78
C GLY A 154 -22.78 18.10 13.55
N PHE A 155 -23.47 16.98 13.73
CA PHE A 155 -24.39 16.43 12.72
C PHE A 155 -25.53 15.73 13.47
N GLU A 156 -26.45 16.54 14.01
CA GLU A 156 -27.82 16.07 14.27
C GLU A 156 -28.45 15.74 12.92
N ARG A 157 -28.94 14.51 12.77
CA ARG A 157 -29.76 14.11 11.63
C ARG A 157 -31.22 14.33 12.00
N VAL A 158 -31.90 15.12 11.16
CA VAL A 158 -33.34 15.03 10.91
C VAL A 158 -33.60 13.81 10.02
#